data_AF-A0ABD7E0C9-F1
#
_entry.id   AF-A0ABD7E0C9-F1
#
_cell.length_a   1.000
_cell.length_b   1.000
_cell.length_c   1.000
_cell.angle_alpha   90.00
_cell.angle_beta   90.00
_cell.angle_gamma   90.00
#
_symmetry.space_group_name_H-M   'P 1'
#
loop_
_entity.id
_entity.type
_entity.pdbx_description
1 polymer ?
#
loop_
_entity_poly.entity_id
_entity_poly.type
_entity_poly.pdbx_seq_one_letter_code
_entity_poly.pdbx_strand_id
1 'polypeptide(L)'
;MATANPQRGYVLGLTAYIIWGLFPLYFKALQSVPAMEIIVHRVLWSALFGGLLLLVWKHPGWWRELRDNPKRLAVLAGCGLLIATNWLVYVWAVNNDRMIEASLGYYINPLINVLLGLLILGERLRRLQWLAVALAALGVLQQLWQVGSLPWVSLVLALTFGFYGLIRKQAPVAALPGLVVETWLLVPVALAWLALHPAAMSSQASFWTSSEALWLAAAGPITLVPLVCFNAAARHLPYTTLGFLQYLAPTLVLLQAILLFDEHFSPSTLLAFACIWAGLFVYSLDIWLNLRKRSNG
;
A
#
# COMPACT_ATOMS: atom_id res chain seq x y z
N MET A 1 21.60 9.40 9.51
CA MET A 1 20.16 9.08 9.58
C MET A 1 19.43 10.37 9.90
N ALA A 2 18.47 10.81 9.07
CA ALA A 2 17.66 11.98 9.40
C ALA A 2 16.93 11.72 10.73
N THR A 3 16.96 12.68 11.65
CA THR A 3 16.19 12.62 12.90
C THR A 3 14.71 12.38 12.57
N ALA A 4 14.03 11.57 13.39
CA ALA A 4 12.62 11.30 13.18
C ALA A 4 11.83 12.61 13.25
N ASN A 5 11.11 12.97 12.19
CA ASN A 5 10.24 14.13 12.13
C ASN A 5 8.78 13.65 11.97
N PRO A 6 8.02 13.54 13.07
CA PRO A 6 6.66 13.01 13.03
C PRO A 6 5.73 13.79 12.11
N GLN A 7 5.82 15.14 12.07
CA GLN A 7 4.97 15.97 11.21
C GLN A 7 5.15 15.60 9.74
N ARG A 8 6.41 15.50 9.29
CA ARG A 8 6.74 15.05 7.93
C ARG A 8 6.22 13.63 7.68
N GLY A 9 6.35 12.75 8.66
CA GLY A 9 5.82 11.39 8.61
C GLY A 9 4.31 11.33 8.41
N TYR A 10 3.54 12.14 9.13
CA TYR A 10 2.07 12.20 8.98
C TYR A 10 1.65 12.74 7.61
N VAL A 11 2.28 13.82 7.14
CA VAL A 11 1.98 14.39 5.81
C VAL A 11 2.22 13.36 4.71
N LEU A 12 3.38 12.68 4.75
CA LEU A 12 3.72 11.64 3.78
C LEU A 12 2.79 10.42 3.88
N GLY A 13 2.47 9.96 5.09
CA GLY A 13 1.56 8.83 5.30
C GLY A 13 0.15 9.13 4.81
N LEU A 14 -0.41 10.28 5.17
CA LEU A 14 -1.72 10.73 4.70
C LEU A 14 -1.76 10.86 3.17
N THR A 15 -0.72 11.43 2.57
CA THR A 15 -0.61 11.54 1.10
C THR A 15 -0.67 10.15 0.46
N ALA A 16 0.09 9.18 0.98
CA ALA A 16 0.08 7.82 0.45
C ALA A 16 -1.30 7.17 0.54
N TYR A 17 -1.95 7.22 1.71
CA TYR A 17 -3.24 6.57 1.93
C TYR A 17 -4.41 7.28 1.26
N ILE A 18 -4.33 8.60 1.04
CA ILE A 18 -5.31 9.33 0.22
C ILE A 18 -5.21 8.89 -1.24
N ILE A 19 -4.00 8.89 -1.80
CA ILE A 19 -3.79 8.45 -3.19
C ILE A 19 -4.29 7.01 -3.38
N TRP A 20 -3.93 6.09 -2.47
CA TRP A 20 -4.45 4.71 -2.51
C TRP A 20 -5.96 4.63 -2.33
N GLY A 21 -6.55 5.46 -1.47
CA GLY A 21 -8.00 5.54 -1.30
C GLY A 21 -8.72 5.94 -2.59
N LEU A 22 -8.10 6.77 -3.44
CA LEU A 22 -8.65 7.24 -4.72
C LEU A 22 -8.41 6.26 -5.89
N PHE A 23 -7.78 5.12 -5.67
CA PHE A 23 -7.53 4.12 -6.72
C PHE A 23 -8.78 3.62 -7.45
N PRO A 24 -9.96 3.46 -6.82
CA PRO A 24 -11.18 3.06 -7.54
C PRO A 24 -11.54 4.01 -8.69
N LEU A 25 -11.41 5.33 -8.52
CA LEU A 25 -11.65 6.31 -9.60
C LEU A 25 -10.69 6.10 -10.78
N TYR A 26 -9.42 5.87 -10.47
CA TYR A 26 -8.41 5.59 -11.49
C TYR A 26 -8.70 4.29 -12.24
N PHE A 27 -9.05 3.21 -11.53
CA PHE A 27 -9.40 1.94 -12.18
C PHE A 27 -10.70 2.04 -12.97
N LYS A 28 -11.65 2.89 -12.57
CA LYS A 28 -12.87 3.16 -13.35
C LYS A 28 -12.55 3.80 -14.70
N ALA A 29 -11.53 4.66 -14.77
CA ALA A 29 -11.05 5.26 -16.02
C ALA A 29 -10.31 4.25 -16.93
N LEU A 30 -9.93 3.08 -16.42
CA LEU A 30 -9.28 1.98 -17.14
C LEU A 30 -10.16 0.73 -17.19
N GLN A 31 -11.48 0.85 -17.00
CA GLN A 31 -12.38 -0.29 -16.84
C GLN A 31 -12.39 -1.24 -18.06
N SER A 32 -11.99 -0.77 -19.25
CA SER A 32 -11.91 -1.61 -20.44
C SER A 32 -10.61 -2.41 -20.53
N VAL A 33 -9.55 -1.98 -19.82
CA VAL A 33 -8.24 -2.61 -19.82
C VAL A 33 -8.19 -3.78 -18.84
N PRO A 34 -7.77 -4.99 -19.25
CA PRO A 34 -7.64 -6.13 -18.34
C PRO A 34 -6.71 -5.85 -17.16
N ALA A 35 -7.06 -6.35 -15.97
CA ALA A 35 -6.30 -6.11 -14.73
C ALA A 35 -4.81 -6.50 -14.82
N MET A 36 -4.49 -7.59 -15.55
CA MET A 36 -3.10 -7.99 -15.78
C MET A 36 -2.33 -6.98 -16.63
N GLU A 37 -2.95 -6.42 -17.67
CA GLU A 37 -2.32 -5.39 -18.50
C GLU A 37 -2.03 -4.14 -17.67
N ILE A 38 -2.97 -3.73 -16.81
CA ILE A 38 -2.77 -2.61 -15.89
C ILE A 38 -1.54 -2.85 -15.02
N ILE A 39 -1.35 -4.05 -14.45
CA ILE A 39 -0.22 -4.30 -13.55
C ILE A 39 1.12 -4.43 -14.25
N VAL A 40 1.15 -5.03 -15.43
CA VAL A 40 2.35 -5.06 -16.28
C VAL A 40 2.77 -3.62 -16.61
N HIS A 41 1.83 -2.76 -17.00
CA HIS A 41 2.11 -1.36 -17.29
C HIS A 41 2.45 -0.56 -16.03
N ARG A 42 1.85 -0.85 -14.87
CA ARG A 42 2.27 -0.27 -13.58
C ARG A 42 3.74 -0.55 -13.30
N VAL A 43 4.23 -1.77 -13.55
CA VAL A 43 5.65 -2.12 -13.39
C VAL A 43 6.52 -1.30 -14.35
N LEU A 44 6.21 -1.32 -15.65
CA LEU A 44 7.03 -0.68 -16.68
C LEU A 44 7.08 0.85 -16.51
N TRP A 45 5.93 1.49 -16.33
CA TRP A 45 5.85 2.94 -16.15
C TRP A 45 6.40 3.37 -14.79
N SER A 46 6.29 2.56 -13.73
CA SER A 46 6.94 2.86 -12.44
C SER A 46 8.46 2.79 -12.55
N ALA A 47 8.97 1.78 -13.25
CA ALA A 47 10.40 1.61 -13.48
C ALA A 47 10.98 2.77 -14.30
N LEU A 48 10.27 3.18 -15.37
CA LEU A 48 10.65 4.33 -16.19
C LEU A 48 10.59 5.63 -15.39
N PHE A 49 9.45 5.93 -14.76
CA PHE A 49 9.24 7.15 -13.99
C PHE A 49 10.23 7.25 -12.82
N GLY A 50 10.44 6.15 -12.09
CA GLY A 50 11.42 6.08 -11.02
C GLY A 50 12.85 6.30 -11.49
N GLY A 51 13.22 5.72 -12.64
CA GLY A 51 14.51 5.98 -13.29
C GLY A 51 14.69 7.45 -13.65
N LEU A 52 13.69 8.07 -14.28
CA LEU A 52 13.70 9.50 -14.61
C LEU A 52 13.83 10.38 -13.36
N LEU A 53 13.10 10.07 -12.28
CA LEU A 53 13.21 10.79 -11.02
C LEU A 53 14.61 10.70 -10.41
N LEU A 54 15.27 9.54 -10.48
CA LEU A 54 16.65 9.40 -10.00
C LEU A 54 17.65 10.27 -10.79
N LEU A 55 17.42 10.47 -12.09
CA LEU A 55 18.25 11.34 -12.92
C LEU A 55 18.10 12.81 -12.51
N VAL A 56 16.87 13.25 -12.22
CA VAL A 56 16.57 14.64 -11.83
C VAL A 56 17.00 14.94 -10.40
N TRP A 57 16.63 14.08 -9.45
CA TRP A 57 16.84 14.32 -8.02
C TRP A 57 18.25 13.98 -7.52
N LYS A 58 19.11 13.46 -8.42
CA LYS A 58 20.53 13.14 -8.20
C LYS A 58 20.81 12.67 -6.78
N HIS A 59 20.74 11.37 -6.54
CA HIS A 59 21.19 10.77 -5.29
C HIS A 59 22.66 10.31 -5.40
N PRO A 60 23.67 11.21 -5.35
CA PRO A 60 25.05 10.84 -5.62
C PRO A 60 25.49 9.64 -4.77
N GLY A 61 26.05 8.62 -5.42
CA GLY A 61 26.55 7.43 -4.74
C GLY A 61 25.52 6.35 -4.40
N TRP A 62 24.23 6.51 -4.69
CA TRP A 62 23.20 5.50 -4.40
C TRP A 62 23.53 4.12 -5.01
N TRP A 63 24.03 4.12 -6.26
CA TRP A 63 24.42 2.89 -6.96
C TRP A 63 25.65 2.24 -6.33
N ARG A 64 26.66 3.05 -5.98
CA ARG A 64 27.87 2.57 -5.29
C ARG A 64 27.51 1.97 -3.93
N GLU A 65 26.63 2.64 -3.17
CA GLU A 65 26.16 2.16 -1.87
C GLU A 65 25.46 0.81 -1.96
N LEU A 66 24.65 0.57 -3.01
CA LEU A 66 24.02 -0.74 -3.24
C LEU A 66 25.02 -1.80 -3.69
N ARG A 67 25.87 -1.48 -4.67
CA ARG A 67 26.86 -2.40 -5.24
C ARG A 67 27.84 -2.89 -4.18
N ASP A 68 28.30 -1.99 -3.32
CA ASP A 68 29.31 -2.28 -2.31
C ASP A 68 28.68 -2.96 -1.05
N ASN A 69 27.34 -3.11 -1.01
CA ASN A 69 26.61 -3.76 0.08
C ASN A 69 25.63 -4.83 -0.44
N PRO A 70 26.12 -6.03 -0.82
CA PRO A 70 25.27 -7.09 -1.40
C PRO A 70 24.14 -7.53 -0.46
N LYS A 71 24.33 -7.44 0.86
CA LYS A 71 23.26 -7.68 1.84
C LYS A 71 22.08 -6.72 1.68
N ARG A 72 22.33 -5.45 1.37
CA ARG A 72 21.25 -4.47 1.15
C ARG A 72 20.49 -4.76 -0.14
N LEU A 73 21.20 -5.20 -1.18
CA LEU A 73 20.58 -5.64 -2.42
C LEU A 73 19.68 -6.86 -2.19
N ALA A 74 20.13 -7.86 -1.41
CA ALA A 74 19.30 -9.02 -1.05
C ALA A 74 18.04 -8.63 -0.27
N VAL A 75 18.14 -7.69 0.67
CA VAL A 75 16.99 -7.14 1.41
C VAL A 75 16.01 -6.43 0.47
N LEU A 76 16.50 -5.62 -0.47
CA LEU A 76 15.67 -4.96 -1.47
C LEU A 76 15.04 -5.95 -2.45
N ALA A 77 15.75 -7.01 -2.84
CA ALA A 77 15.20 -8.08 -3.65
C ALA A 77 14.07 -8.81 -2.89
N GLY A 78 14.23 -9.05 -1.58
CA GLY A 78 13.18 -9.57 -0.72
C GLY A 78 11.95 -8.64 -0.66
N CYS A 79 12.15 -7.32 -0.53
CA CYS A 79 11.06 -6.34 -0.64
C CYS A 79 10.37 -6.40 -2.00
N GLY A 80 11.15 -6.47 -3.08
CA GLY A 80 10.65 -6.58 -4.46
C GLY A 80 9.78 -7.83 -4.64
N LEU A 81 10.22 -8.97 -4.08
CA LEU A 81 9.46 -10.21 -4.11
C LEU A 81 8.17 -10.12 -3.29
N LEU A 82 8.20 -9.48 -2.12
CA LEU A 82 7.00 -9.28 -1.30
C LEU A 82 5.96 -8.41 -2.01
N ILE A 83 6.38 -7.28 -2.59
CA ILE A 83 5.45 -6.38 -3.29
C ILE A 83 4.95 -7.01 -4.61
N ALA A 84 5.80 -7.77 -5.31
CA ALA A 84 5.39 -8.50 -6.50
C ALA A 84 4.39 -9.60 -6.18
N THR A 85 4.67 -10.40 -5.14
CA THR A 85 3.73 -11.43 -4.64
C THR A 85 2.41 -10.77 -4.25
N ASN A 86 2.44 -9.63 -3.57
CA ASN A 86 1.25 -8.89 -3.19
C ASN A 86 0.40 -8.50 -4.42
N TRP A 87 1.01 -7.91 -5.44
CA TRP A 87 0.30 -7.51 -6.66
C TRP A 87 -0.22 -8.71 -7.44
N LEU A 88 0.58 -9.79 -7.57
CA LEU A 88 0.19 -11.00 -8.28
C LEU A 88 -0.99 -11.71 -7.61
N VAL A 89 -0.95 -11.86 -6.29
CA VAL A 89 -2.05 -12.46 -5.52
C VAL A 89 -3.31 -11.60 -5.62
N TYR A 90 -3.16 -10.27 -5.62
CA TYR A 90 -4.29 -9.37 -5.83
C TYR A 90 -4.93 -9.59 -7.22
N VAL A 91 -4.15 -9.65 -8.30
CA VAL A 91 -4.72 -9.90 -9.64
C VAL A 91 -5.34 -11.27 -9.75
N TRP A 92 -4.63 -12.27 -9.24
CA TRP A 92 -5.14 -13.63 -9.24
C TRP A 92 -6.49 -13.71 -8.51
N ALA A 93 -6.62 -13.01 -7.37
CA ALA A 93 -7.87 -12.96 -6.64
C ALA A 93 -8.99 -12.25 -7.42
N VAL A 94 -8.69 -11.13 -8.08
CA VAL A 94 -9.66 -10.44 -8.94
C VAL A 94 -10.14 -11.34 -10.08
N ASN A 95 -9.23 -12.07 -10.73
CA ASN A 95 -9.54 -12.94 -11.87
C ASN A 95 -10.24 -14.25 -11.47
N ASN A 96 -10.20 -14.64 -10.20
CA ASN A 96 -10.84 -15.87 -9.70
C ASN A 96 -12.06 -15.55 -8.81
N ASP A 97 -12.72 -14.40 -9.03
CA ASP A 97 -13.92 -13.95 -8.30
C ASP A 97 -13.74 -13.87 -6.77
N ARG A 98 -12.51 -13.64 -6.30
CA ARG A 98 -12.11 -13.60 -4.89
C ARG A 98 -11.85 -12.18 -4.40
N MET A 99 -12.54 -11.22 -5.01
CA MET A 99 -12.40 -9.79 -4.71
C MET A 99 -12.78 -9.45 -3.26
N ILE A 100 -13.76 -10.17 -2.67
CA ILE A 100 -14.14 -9.98 -1.26
C ILE A 100 -12.98 -10.31 -0.33
N GLU A 101 -12.29 -11.45 -0.55
CA GLU A 101 -11.08 -11.77 0.22
C GLU A 101 -9.96 -10.75 -0.02
N ALA A 102 -9.78 -10.28 -1.26
CA ALA A 102 -8.78 -9.25 -1.54
C ALA A 102 -9.06 -7.95 -0.74
N SER A 103 -10.31 -7.52 -0.68
CA SER A 103 -10.78 -6.37 0.08
C SER A 103 -10.57 -6.56 1.60
N LEU A 104 -10.93 -7.72 2.13
CA LEU A 104 -10.68 -8.08 3.54
C LEU A 104 -9.19 -7.98 3.92
N GLY A 105 -8.29 -8.31 2.99
CA GLY A 105 -6.85 -8.16 3.20
C GLY A 105 -6.45 -6.73 3.59
N TYR A 106 -7.10 -5.72 3.02
CA TYR A 106 -6.82 -4.31 3.33
C TYR A 106 -7.33 -3.88 4.72
N TYR A 107 -8.33 -4.57 5.29
CA TYR A 107 -8.75 -4.34 6.68
C TYR A 107 -7.87 -5.09 7.69
N ILE A 108 -7.37 -6.27 7.32
CA ILE A 108 -6.47 -7.07 8.17
C ILE A 108 -5.08 -6.42 8.25
N ASN A 109 -4.60 -5.81 7.16
CA ASN A 109 -3.26 -5.24 7.02
C ASN A 109 -2.88 -4.21 8.13
N PRO A 110 -3.72 -3.22 8.47
CA PRO A 110 -3.51 -2.36 9.65
C PRO A 110 -3.20 -3.11 10.94
N LEU A 111 -3.91 -4.21 11.24
CA LEU A 111 -3.70 -5.00 12.46
C LEU A 111 -2.39 -5.79 12.39
N ILE A 112 -2.04 -6.32 11.21
CA ILE A 112 -0.73 -6.93 10.98
C ILE A 112 0.39 -5.91 11.20
N ASN A 113 0.23 -4.66 10.76
CA ASN A 113 1.23 -3.63 10.99
C ASN A 113 1.40 -3.30 12.47
N VAL A 114 0.31 -3.21 13.23
CA VAL A 114 0.38 -3.07 14.69
C VAL A 114 1.08 -4.27 15.32
N LEU A 115 0.73 -5.50 14.93
CA LEU A 115 1.32 -6.72 15.46
C LEU A 115 2.83 -6.79 15.18
N LEU A 116 3.26 -6.51 13.96
CA LEU A 116 4.68 -6.47 13.57
C LEU A 116 5.43 -5.34 14.31
N GLY A 117 4.77 -4.20 14.52
CA GLY A 117 5.31 -3.10 15.34
C GLY A 117 5.57 -3.53 16.78
N LEU A 118 4.62 -4.24 17.40
CA LEU A 118 4.75 -4.76 18.76
C LEU A 118 5.83 -5.84 18.86
N LEU A 119 5.75 -6.87 18.02
CA LEU A 119 6.55 -8.10 18.16
C LEU A 119 7.99 -7.94 17.66
N ILE A 120 8.19 -7.20 16.57
CA ILE A 120 9.50 -7.12 15.90
C ILE A 120 10.21 -5.79 16.20
N LEU A 121 9.47 -4.69 16.28
CA LEU A 121 10.06 -3.37 16.55
C LEU A 121 10.05 -3.01 18.04
N GLY A 122 9.40 -3.83 18.89
CA GLY A 122 9.29 -3.56 20.32
C GLY A 122 8.49 -2.30 20.64
N GLU A 123 7.60 -1.86 19.75
CA GLU A 123 6.73 -0.72 19.99
C GLU A 123 5.80 -1.02 21.16
N ARG A 124 5.54 -0.02 22.00
CA ARG A 124 4.64 -0.16 23.16
C ARG A 124 3.38 0.65 22.95
N LEU A 125 2.24 -0.02 23.03
CA LEU A 125 0.93 0.62 22.95
C LEU A 125 0.52 1.20 24.30
N ARG A 126 -0.11 2.37 24.24
CA ARG A 126 -0.78 2.99 25.39
C ARG A 126 -2.14 2.33 25.60
N ARG A 127 -2.74 2.55 26.78
CA ARG A 127 -4.05 1.96 27.15
C ARG A 127 -5.15 2.27 26.12
N LEU A 128 -5.23 3.51 25.66
CA LEU A 128 -6.20 3.92 24.64
C LEU A 128 -5.90 3.30 23.27
N GLN A 129 -4.63 3.12 22.93
CA GLN A 129 -4.25 2.47 21.67
C GLN A 129 -4.62 0.97 21.68
N TRP A 130 -4.51 0.30 22.83
CA TRP A 130 -5.03 -1.07 22.99
C TRP A 130 -6.54 -1.15 22.78
N LEU A 131 -7.30 -0.19 23.31
CA LEU A 131 -8.73 -0.11 23.06
C LEU A 131 -9.02 0.09 21.57
N ALA A 132 -8.27 0.95 20.89
CA ALA A 132 -8.39 1.17 19.45
C ALA A 132 -8.11 -0.10 18.64
N VAL A 133 -7.06 -0.86 19.01
CA VAL A 133 -6.75 -2.15 18.39
C VAL A 133 -7.86 -3.16 18.61
N ALA A 134 -8.41 -3.24 19.83
CA ALA A 134 -9.51 -4.15 20.14
C ALA A 134 -10.77 -3.84 19.30
N LEU A 135 -11.14 -2.57 19.18
CA LEU A 135 -12.27 -2.14 18.35
C LEU A 135 -12.07 -2.47 16.87
N ALA A 136 -10.87 -2.20 16.34
CA ALA A 136 -10.53 -2.53 14.97
C ALA A 136 -10.52 -4.05 14.73
N ALA A 137 -9.97 -4.83 15.66
CA ALA A 137 -9.98 -6.29 15.60
C ALA A 137 -11.40 -6.86 15.63
N LEU A 138 -12.31 -6.31 16.44
CA LEU A 138 -13.71 -6.71 16.46
C LEU A 138 -14.39 -6.46 15.10
N GLY A 139 -14.15 -5.30 14.47
CA GLY A 139 -14.68 -5.01 13.13
C GLY A 139 -14.17 -6.00 12.08
N VAL A 140 -12.87 -6.33 12.12
CA VAL A 140 -12.27 -7.32 11.21
C VAL A 140 -12.81 -8.73 11.47
N LEU A 141 -12.93 -9.16 12.73
CA LEU A 141 -13.47 -10.46 13.10
C LEU A 141 -14.94 -10.62 12.66
N GLN A 142 -15.73 -9.55 12.79
CA GLN A 142 -17.10 -9.52 12.31
C GLN A 142 -17.17 -9.77 10.80
N GLN A 143 -16.33 -9.08 10.02
CA GLN A 143 -16.20 -9.26 8.58
C GLN A 143 -15.72 -10.68 8.20
N LEU A 144 -14.74 -11.21 8.94
CA LEU A 144 -14.25 -12.59 8.75
C LEU A 144 -15.35 -13.64 8.98
N TRP A 145 -16.18 -13.45 10.01
CA TRP A 145 -17.29 -14.37 10.27
C TRP A 145 -18.28 -14.38 9.10
N GLN A 146 -18.58 -13.22 8.52
CA GLN A 146 -19.50 -13.16 7.37
C GLN A 146 -18.99 -13.90 6.14
N VAL A 147 -17.68 -13.88 5.89
CA VAL A 147 -17.09 -14.61 4.76
C VAL A 147 -17.16 -16.13 4.96
N GLY A 148 -17.25 -16.60 6.21
CA GLY A 148 -17.56 -18.00 6.53
C GLY A 148 -16.46 -19.01 6.14
N SER A 149 -15.34 -18.54 5.60
CA SER A 149 -14.20 -19.36 5.17
C SER A 149 -12.89 -18.70 5.60
N LEU A 150 -11.80 -19.47 5.65
CA LEU A 150 -10.48 -18.95 5.94
C LEU A 150 -9.99 -18.12 4.74
N PRO A 151 -9.82 -16.80 4.86
CA PRO A 151 -9.56 -15.97 3.69
C PRO A 151 -8.05 -15.85 3.49
N TRP A 152 -7.47 -16.91 2.93
CA TRP A 152 -6.03 -17.00 2.76
C TRP A 152 -5.50 -15.90 1.83
N VAL A 153 -6.28 -15.44 0.84
CA VAL A 153 -5.90 -14.31 -0.02
C VAL A 153 -5.70 -13.06 0.83
N SER A 154 -6.63 -12.77 1.74
CA SER A 154 -6.53 -11.64 2.67
C SER A 154 -5.27 -11.73 3.53
N LEU A 155 -4.98 -12.91 4.05
CA LEU A 155 -3.80 -13.15 4.89
C LEU A 155 -2.51 -12.96 4.12
N VAL A 156 -2.40 -13.51 2.91
CA VAL A 156 -1.21 -13.34 2.05
C VAL A 156 -1.01 -11.87 1.71
N LEU A 157 -2.07 -11.15 1.32
CA LEU A 157 -1.98 -9.71 1.02
C LEU A 157 -1.56 -8.88 2.24
N ALA A 158 -2.17 -9.14 3.41
CA ALA A 158 -1.85 -8.42 4.64
C ALA A 158 -0.42 -8.71 5.12
N LEU A 159 0.01 -9.97 5.10
CA LEU A 159 1.35 -10.38 5.51
C LEU A 159 2.41 -9.84 4.54
N THR A 160 2.23 -10.00 3.23
CA THR A 160 3.21 -9.54 2.24
C THR A 160 3.43 -8.04 2.31
N PHE A 161 2.35 -7.24 2.39
CA PHE A 161 2.47 -5.80 2.53
C PHE A 161 3.01 -5.38 3.91
N GLY A 162 2.59 -6.08 4.97
CA GLY A 162 3.06 -5.81 6.33
C GLY A 162 4.55 -6.07 6.51
N PHE A 163 5.06 -7.18 5.98
CA PHE A 163 6.50 -7.45 5.97
C PHE A 163 7.26 -6.52 5.02
N TYR A 164 6.69 -6.16 3.87
CA TYR A 164 7.28 -5.15 2.99
C TYR A 164 7.51 -3.83 3.73
N GLY A 165 6.48 -3.29 4.38
CA GLY A 165 6.58 -2.05 5.14
C GLY A 165 7.56 -2.14 6.32
N LEU A 166 7.58 -3.28 7.02
CA LEU A 166 8.52 -3.54 8.11
C LEU A 166 9.98 -3.53 7.63
N ILE A 167 10.29 -4.26 6.54
CA ILE A 167 11.64 -4.29 5.99
C ILE A 167 12.03 -2.89 5.51
N ARG A 168 11.12 -2.17 4.84
CA ARG A 168 11.37 -0.79 4.37
C ARG A 168 11.64 0.20 5.51
N LYS A 169 10.98 0.00 6.64
CA LYS A 169 11.22 0.79 7.85
C LYS A 169 12.62 0.56 8.43
N GLN A 170 13.11 -0.68 8.42
CA GLN A 170 14.43 -1.05 8.94
C GLN A 170 15.56 -0.84 7.94
N ALA A 171 15.27 -0.89 6.64
CA ALA A 171 16.28 -0.84 5.59
C ALA A 171 17.03 0.51 5.58
N PRO A 172 18.38 0.49 5.61
CA PRO A 172 19.20 1.70 5.53
C PRO A 172 19.34 2.18 4.08
N VAL A 173 18.26 2.17 3.30
CA VAL A 173 18.22 2.60 1.90
C VAL A 173 17.15 3.68 1.75
N ALA A 174 17.48 4.74 0.99
CA ALA A 174 16.52 5.78 0.67
C ALA A 174 15.30 5.21 -0.08
N ALA A 175 14.11 5.76 0.19
CA ALA A 175 12.85 5.25 -0.33
C ALA A 175 12.82 5.14 -1.87
N LEU A 176 13.25 6.20 -2.57
CA LEU A 176 13.22 6.24 -4.04
C LEU A 176 14.22 5.26 -4.68
N PRO A 177 15.54 5.29 -4.42
CA PRO A 177 16.48 4.33 -5.00
C PRO A 177 16.10 2.87 -4.74
N GLY A 178 15.67 2.54 -3.53
CA GLY A 178 15.25 1.19 -3.20
C GLY A 178 14.02 0.74 -4.00
N LEU A 179 13.07 1.65 -4.25
CA LEU A 179 11.86 1.34 -5.02
C LEU A 179 12.15 1.18 -6.51
N VAL A 180 13.06 1.99 -7.06
CA VAL A 180 13.49 1.83 -8.45
C VAL A 180 14.09 0.44 -8.67
N VAL A 181 15.01 0.01 -7.79
CA VAL A 181 15.60 -1.34 -7.90
C VAL A 181 14.54 -2.43 -7.79
N GLU A 182 13.61 -2.33 -6.84
CA GLU A 182 12.49 -3.26 -6.71
C GLU A 182 11.67 -3.35 -8.00
N THR A 183 11.30 -2.22 -8.61
CA THR A 183 10.52 -2.19 -9.85
C THR A 183 11.29 -2.70 -11.05
N TRP A 184 12.59 -2.37 -11.16
CA TRP A 184 13.45 -2.82 -12.26
C TRP A 184 13.66 -4.33 -12.26
N LEU A 185 13.69 -4.97 -11.09
CA LEU A 185 13.74 -6.42 -10.97
C LEU A 185 12.48 -7.10 -11.55
N LEU A 186 11.36 -6.39 -11.62
CA LEU A 186 10.09 -6.90 -12.17
C LEU A 186 9.93 -6.63 -13.67
N VAL A 187 10.74 -5.72 -14.24
CA VAL A 187 10.67 -5.37 -15.67
C VAL A 187 10.85 -6.59 -16.59
N PRO A 188 11.80 -7.51 -16.38
CA PRO A 188 11.94 -8.69 -17.24
C PRO A 188 10.67 -9.55 -17.26
N VAL A 189 10.00 -9.70 -16.12
CA VAL A 189 8.76 -10.47 -16.01
C VAL A 189 7.62 -9.75 -16.74
N ALA A 190 7.52 -8.43 -16.60
CA ALA A 190 6.53 -7.61 -17.30
C ALA A 190 6.72 -7.66 -18.83
N LEU A 191 7.97 -7.55 -19.31
CA LEU A 191 8.30 -7.67 -20.73
C LEU A 191 8.04 -9.07 -21.27
N ALA A 192 8.39 -10.12 -20.51
CA ALA A 192 8.09 -11.49 -20.89
C ALA A 192 6.57 -11.71 -21.02
N TRP A 193 5.77 -11.15 -20.10
CA TRP A 193 4.32 -11.23 -20.20
C TRP A 193 3.79 -10.57 -21.47
N LEU A 194 4.26 -9.37 -21.83
CA LEU A 194 3.87 -8.70 -23.09
C LEU A 194 4.26 -9.49 -24.32
N ALA A 195 5.48 -10.05 -24.34
CA ALA A 195 5.96 -10.87 -25.47
C ALA A 195 5.11 -12.14 -25.67
N LEU A 196 4.62 -12.73 -24.58
CA LEU A 196 3.76 -13.92 -24.61
C LEU A 196 2.28 -13.60 -24.91
N HIS A 197 1.87 -12.33 -24.81
CA HIS A 197 0.49 -11.90 -25.04
C HIS A 197 0.41 -10.81 -26.14
N PRO A 198 0.74 -11.15 -27.39
CA PRO A 198 0.72 -10.18 -28.50
C PRO A 198 -0.70 -9.68 -28.81
N ALA A 199 -1.73 -10.40 -28.37
CA ALA A 199 -3.13 -10.00 -28.53
C ALA A 199 -3.63 -9.03 -27.43
N ALA A 200 -2.82 -8.73 -26.41
CA ALA A 200 -3.17 -7.77 -25.36
C ALA A 200 -3.55 -6.40 -25.96
N MET A 201 -4.50 -5.70 -25.35
CA MET A 201 -5.00 -4.42 -25.87
C MET A 201 -3.87 -3.41 -26.04
N SER A 202 -3.02 -3.31 -25.02
CA SER A 202 -1.83 -2.46 -25.00
C SER A 202 -0.75 -2.83 -26.03
N SER A 203 -0.77 -4.05 -26.57
CA SER A 203 0.13 -4.47 -27.65
C SER A 203 -0.33 -3.97 -29.03
N GLN A 204 -1.56 -3.44 -29.14
CA GLN A 204 -2.11 -2.90 -30.38
C GLN A 204 -1.81 -1.40 -30.50
N ALA A 205 -1.31 -0.95 -31.65
CA ALA A 205 -0.98 0.45 -31.88
C ALA A 205 -2.20 1.39 -31.74
N SER A 206 -3.40 0.90 -32.08
CA SER A 206 -4.67 1.62 -31.92
C SER A 206 -5.02 1.95 -30.48
N PHE A 207 -4.55 1.17 -29.50
CA PHE A 207 -4.81 1.46 -28.10
C PHE A 207 -4.15 2.78 -27.66
N TRP A 208 -2.96 3.08 -28.18
CA TRP A 208 -2.15 4.23 -27.79
C TRP A 208 -2.66 5.58 -28.31
N THR A 209 -3.70 5.58 -29.16
CA THR A 209 -4.43 6.79 -29.55
C THR A 209 -5.69 7.03 -28.72
N SER A 210 -6.05 6.10 -27.83
CA SER A 210 -7.21 6.23 -26.94
C SER A 210 -6.94 7.12 -25.72
N SER A 211 -7.99 7.59 -25.05
CA SER A 211 -7.88 8.30 -23.78
C SER A 211 -7.36 7.42 -22.64
N GLU A 212 -7.56 6.10 -22.71
CA GLU A 212 -7.11 5.14 -21.70
C GLU A 212 -5.59 4.96 -21.71
N ALA A 213 -4.92 5.19 -22.84
CA ALA A 213 -3.47 5.10 -22.95
C ALA A 213 -2.75 6.08 -22.01
N LEU A 214 -3.28 7.31 -21.88
CA LEU A 214 -2.75 8.31 -20.94
C LEU A 214 -2.89 7.85 -19.48
N TRP A 215 -4.03 7.26 -19.13
CA TRP A 215 -4.25 6.70 -17.80
C TRP A 215 -3.35 5.49 -17.55
N LEU A 216 -3.15 4.62 -18.54
CA LEU A 216 -2.27 3.47 -18.44
C LEU A 216 -0.80 3.88 -18.30
N ALA A 217 -0.37 4.97 -18.94
CA ALA A 217 0.94 5.57 -18.73
C ALA A 217 1.07 6.22 -17.34
N ALA A 218 0.02 6.87 -16.86
CA ALA A 218 -0.05 7.44 -15.51
C ALA A 218 0.00 6.39 -14.39
N ALA A 219 -0.22 5.10 -14.71
CA ALA A 219 -0.11 3.98 -13.79
C ALA A 219 1.21 3.94 -13.03
N GLY A 220 2.30 4.36 -13.67
CA GLY A 220 3.63 4.45 -13.07
C GLY A 220 3.67 5.45 -11.92
N PRO A 221 3.49 6.76 -12.18
CA PRO A 221 3.42 7.78 -11.14
C PRO A 221 2.39 7.47 -10.05
N ILE A 222 1.18 7.03 -10.42
CA ILE A 222 0.10 6.70 -9.48
C ILE A 222 0.49 5.55 -8.53
N THR A 223 1.37 4.65 -8.96
CA THR A 223 1.91 3.57 -8.12
C THR A 223 3.12 4.02 -7.31
N LEU A 224 4.07 4.69 -7.95
CA LEU A 224 5.37 5.00 -7.36
C LEU A 224 5.26 6.08 -6.28
N VAL A 225 4.48 7.15 -6.52
CA VAL A 225 4.33 8.27 -5.58
C VAL A 225 3.86 7.83 -4.20
N PRO A 226 2.71 7.11 -4.05
CA PRO A 226 2.26 6.69 -2.73
C PRO A 226 3.22 5.71 -2.06
N LEU A 227 3.91 4.84 -2.81
CA LEU A 227 4.92 3.94 -2.24
C LEU A 227 6.14 4.70 -1.71
N VAL A 228 6.64 5.71 -2.43
CA VAL A 228 7.73 6.57 -1.94
C VAL A 228 7.27 7.33 -0.69
N CYS A 229 6.07 7.90 -0.71
CA CYS A 229 5.48 8.59 0.44
C CYS A 229 5.36 7.66 1.66
N PHE A 230 4.81 6.45 1.48
CA PHE A 230 4.67 5.45 2.54
C PHE A 230 6.03 5.02 3.09
N ASN A 231 6.98 4.67 2.23
CA ASN A 231 8.31 4.23 2.63
C ASN A 231 9.07 5.34 3.37
N ALA A 232 8.90 6.60 2.97
CA ALA A 232 9.45 7.74 3.68
C ALA A 232 8.73 8.00 5.02
N ALA A 233 7.41 7.87 5.08
CA ALA A 233 6.63 7.98 6.31
C ALA A 233 7.01 6.91 7.35
N ALA A 234 7.27 5.68 6.92
CA ALA A 234 7.67 4.57 7.79
C ALA A 234 8.97 4.81 8.56
N ARG A 235 9.85 5.65 8.03
CA ARG A 235 11.09 6.07 8.70
C ARG A 235 10.87 7.13 9.77
N HIS A 236 9.73 7.81 9.75
CA HIS A 236 9.43 8.94 10.64
C HIS A 236 8.36 8.64 11.68
N LEU A 237 7.49 7.65 11.43
CA LEU A 237 6.39 7.27 12.33
C LEU A 237 6.57 5.86 12.89
N PRO A 238 6.05 5.56 14.09
CA PRO A 238 5.86 4.19 14.55
C PRO A 238 5.06 3.38 13.52
N TYR A 239 5.37 2.09 13.39
CA TYR A 239 4.72 1.20 12.44
C TYR A 239 3.25 0.95 12.83
N THR A 240 2.98 0.91 14.13
CA THR A 240 1.61 0.96 14.68
C THR A 240 0.84 2.16 14.15
N THR A 241 1.43 3.36 14.15
CA THR A 241 0.78 4.59 13.68
C THR A 241 0.47 4.52 12.20
N LEU A 242 1.39 3.99 11.39
CA LEU A 242 1.11 3.74 9.97
C LEU A 242 -0.06 2.76 9.78
N GLY A 243 -0.11 1.69 10.57
CA GLY A 243 -1.25 0.76 10.57
C GLY A 243 -2.58 1.48 10.75
N PHE A 244 -2.70 2.38 11.73
CA PHE A 244 -3.93 3.15 11.92
C PHE A 244 -4.22 4.14 10.78
N LEU A 245 -3.19 4.86 10.28
CA LEU A 245 -3.37 5.77 9.14
C LEU A 245 -3.88 5.04 7.90
N GLN A 246 -3.54 3.76 7.75
CA GLN A 246 -3.93 2.94 6.61
C GLN A 246 -5.43 2.70 6.49
N TYR A 247 -6.20 2.80 7.57
CA TYR A 247 -7.67 2.73 7.52
C TYR A 247 -8.32 3.91 6.80
N LEU A 248 -7.56 4.98 6.50
CA LEU A 248 -8.04 6.08 5.66
C LEU A 248 -8.37 5.60 4.25
N ALA A 249 -7.54 4.73 3.67
CA ALA A 249 -7.74 4.22 2.31
C ALA A 249 -9.08 3.45 2.15
N PRO A 250 -9.39 2.39 2.93
CA PRO A 250 -10.67 1.69 2.82
C PRO A 250 -11.87 2.57 3.16
N THR A 251 -11.71 3.60 4.01
CA THR A 251 -12.79 4.59 4.22
C THR A 251 -13.06 5.40 2.96
N LEU A 252 -12.02 5.93 2.31
CA LEU A 252 -12.21 6.69 1.07
C LEU A 252 -12.85 5.82 -0.01
N VAL A 253 -12.49 4.53 -0.09
CA VAL A 253 -13.13 3.56 -0.99
C VAL A 253 -14.61 3.41 -0.66
N LEU A 254 -14.98 3.23 0.62
CA LEU A 254 -16.39 3.16 1.04
C LEU A 254 -17.17 4.41 0.66
N LEU A 255 -16.61 5.59 0.91
CA LEU A 255 -17.26 6.86 0.59
C LEU A 255 -17.49 7.00 -0.92
N GLN A 256 -16.53 6.59 -1.75
CA GLN A 256 -16.72 6.56 -3.20
C GLN A 256 -17.82 5.57 -3.61
N ALA A 257 -17.84 4.38 -3.01
CA ALA A 257 -18.85 3.37 -3.30
C ALA A 257 -20.27 3.85 -2.97
N ILE A 258 -20.46 4.54 -1.85
CA ILE A 258 -21.77 5.09 -1.44
C ILE A 258 -22.15 6.35 -2.23
N LEU A 259 -21.22 7.30 -2.41
CA LEU A 259 -21.54 8.64 -2.93
C LEU A 259 -21.43 8.77 -4.44
N LEU A 260 -20.62 7.92 -5.10
CA LEU A 260 -20.30 8.04 -6.52
C LEU A 260 -20.72 6.82 -7.34
N PHE A 261 -20.80 5.63 -6.73
CA PHE A 261 -21.09 4.38 -7.43
C PHE A 261 -22.44 3.75 -7.04
N ASP A 262 -23.20 4.38 -6.14
CA ASP A 262 -24.53 3.93 -5.69
C ASP A 262 -24.56 2.46 -5.20
N GLU A 263 -23.44 1.97 -4.65
CA GLU A 263 -23.33 0.61 -4.13
C GLU A 263 -24.01 0.47 -2.76
N HIS A 264 -24.86 -0.55 -2.64
CA HIS A 264 -25.59 -0.84 -1.41
C HIS A 264 -24.76 -1.78 -0.54
N PHE A 265 -24.33 -1.29 0.63
CA PHE A 265 -23.61 -2.11 1.60
C PHE A 265 -24.55 -2.85 2.53
N SER A 266 -24.13 -4.05 2.94
CA SER A 266 -24.83 -4.79 3.98
C SER A 266 -24.71 -4.04 5.32
N PRO A 267 -25.74 -4.10 6.19
CA PRO A 267 -25.69 -3.52 7.54
C PRO A 267 -24.50 -3.99 8.36
N SER A 268 -24.03 -5.19 8.07
CA SER A 268 -22.91 -5.84 8.73
C SER A 268 -21.56 -5.25 8.31
N THR A 269 -21.36 -4.89 7.03
CA THR A 269 -20.18 -4.11 6.61
C THR A 269 -20.16 -2.73 7.27
N LEU A 270 -21.32 -2.07 7.40
CA LEU A 270 -21.43 -0.79 8.11
C LEU A 270 -21.05 -0.92 9.59
N LEU A 271 -21.46 -2.00 10.25
CA LEU A 271 -21.07 -2.29 11.63
C LEU A 271 -19.54 -2.46 11.78
N ALA A 272 -18.91 -3.23 10.90
CA ALA A 272 -17.45 -3.39 10.89
C ALA A 272 -16.74 -2.04 10.73
N PHE A 273 -17.22 -1.20 9.82
CA PHE A 273 -16.72 0.16 9.63
C PHE A 273 -16.91 1.03 10.87
N ALA A 274 -18.07 0.98 11.51
CA ALA A 274 -18.33 1.75 12.73
C ALA A 274 -17.36 1.35 13.86
N CYS A 275 -17.08 0.05 14.03
CA CYS A 275 -16.08 -0.44 14.97
C CYS A 275 -14.67 0.11 14.66
N ILE A 276 -14.25 0.05 13.40
CA ILE A 276 -12.94 0.58 12.97
C ILE A 276 -12.85 2.09 13.21
N TRP A 277 -13.91 2.84 12.89
CA TRP A 277 -13.97 4.28 13.08
C TRP A 277 -13.98 4.68 14.56
N ALA A 278 -14.68 3.94 15.41
CA ALA A 278 -14.58 4.12 16.85
C ALA A 278 -13.13 3.90 17.32
N GLY A 279 -12.45 2.87 16.80
CA GLY A 279 -11.03 2.63 17.08
C GLY A 279 -10.13 3.78 16.64
N LEU A 280 -10.31 4.29 15.42
CA LEU A 280 -9.57 5.45 14.89
C LEU A 280 -9.80 6.73 15.71
N PHE A 281 -11.04 6.97 16.14
CA PHE A 281 -11.36 8.09 17.00
C PHE A 281 -10.61 8.00 18.34
N VAL A 282 -10.66 6.83 18.99
CA VAL A 282 -9.92 6.57 20.24
C VAL A 282 -8.41 6.75 20.05
N TYR A 283 -7.86 6.24 18.94
CA TYR A 283 -6.44 6.39 18.61
C TYR A 283 -6.03 7.85 18.40
N SER A 284 -6.85 8.61 17.67
CA SER A 284 -6.63 10.03 17.41
C SER A 284 -6.71 10.87 18.68
N LEU A 285 -7.66 10.54 19.57
CA LEU A 285 -7.81 11.15 20.89
C LEU A 285 -6.57 10.91 21.76
N ASP A 286 -6.04 9.68 21.78
CA ASP A 286 -4.79 9.38 22.49
C ASP A 286 -3.63 10.26 21.99
N ILE A 287 -3.44 10.36 20.67
CA ILE A 287 -2.39 11.22 20.09
C ILE A 287 -2.58 12.67 20.54
N TRP A 288 -3.79 13.21 20.42
CA TRP A 288 -4.08 14.59 20.76
C TRP A 288 -3.84 14.91 22.24
N LEU A 289 -4.33 14.05 23.15
CA LEU A 289 -4.10 14.18 24.59
C LEU A 289 -2.61 14.17 24.94
N ASN A 290 -1.84 13.33 24.24
CA ASN A 290 -0.40 13.20 24.48
C ASN A 290 0.42 14.36 23.90
N LEU A 291 -0.01 14.94 22.77
CA LEU A 291 0.60 16.15 22.23
C LEU A 291 0.35 17.35 23.15
N ARG A 292 -0.88 17.50 23.68
CA ARG A 292 -1.20 18.56 24.65
C ARG A 292 -0.37 18.47 25.93
N LYS A 293 -0.19 17.26 26.47
CA LYS A 293 0.65 17.04 27.66
C LYS A 293 2.12 17.46 27.45
N ARG A 294 2.65 17.34 26.23
CA ARG A 294 4.02 17.77 25.87
C ARG A 294 4.16 19.26 25.58
N SER A 295 3.06 19.94 25.25
CA SER A 295 3.06 21.39 25.01
C SER A 295 2.89 22.20 26.29
N ASN A 296 2.36 21.56 27.35
CA ASN A 296 2.04 22.20 28.64
C ASN A 296 3.07 21.89 29.74
N GLY A 297 4.16 21.19 29.43
CA GLY A 297 5.24 20.87 30.37
C GLY A 297 6.58 21.05 29.70
#